data_AF-A0A7G5EHA6-F1
#
_entry.id   AF-A0A7G5EHA6-F1
#
_cell.length_a   1.000
_cell.length_b   1.000
_cell.length_c   1.000
_cell.angle_alpha   90.00
_cell.angle_beta   90.00
_cell.angle_gamma   90.00
#
_symmetry.space_group_name_H-M   'P 1'
#
loop_
_entity.id
_entity.type
_entity.pdbx_description
1 polymer ?
#
loop_
_entity_poly.entity_id
_entity_poly.type
_entity_poly.pdbx_seq_one_letter_code
_entity_poly.pdbx_strand_id
1 'polypeptide(L)'
;MMKPTNRRPGLQASLVSLTLLMALTAVANDAWSQGNTRVAFPEGYQRGVHYATVERGNIREEIFTSREAIDAAKKNQALPSGTVITMEDYRDGRLFRYVVMEKRQDWGERHDPQVRNGDWEFQSFAPDRSVNRSENVARCMGCHQPQGKNDFVFTFDRMRNANVSGLERTLHLVSAAPDGVKPPLNTHALAILQQDPGRMPTPLASNHQ
;
A
#
# COMPACT_ATOMS: atom_id res chain seq x y z
N MET A 1 85.61 19.70 48.32
CA MET A 1 84.40 20.55 48.29
C MET A 1 84.03 20.80 46.82
N MET A 2 82.77 20.59 46.45
CA MET A 2 82.23 20.49 45.09
C MET A 2 82.55 21.65 44.13
N LYS A 3 82.85 21.30 42.87
CA LYS A 3 81.99 21.59 41.70
C LYS A 3 82.54 20.91 40.43
N PRO A 4 81.86 19.91 39.85
CA PRO A 4 82.14 19.52 38.49
C PRO A 4 81.44 20.45 37.49
N THR A 5 82.18 20.59 36.40
CA THR A 5 82.02 21.34 35.16
C THR A 5 80.72 21.12 34.38
N ASN A 6 80.37 22.23 33.73
CA ASN A 6 79.37 22.46 32.69
C ASN A 6 79.58 21.58 31.43
N ARG A 7 78.48 21.11 30.80
CA ARG A 7 78.22 21.11 29.34
C ARG A 7 76.94 20.31 29.01
N ARG A 8 75.95 20.99 28.43
CA ARG A 8 74.84 20.37 27.66
C ARG A 8 75.42 19.85 26.34
N PRO A 9 74.91 18.73 25.80
CA PRO A 9 73.93 18.87 24.70
C PRO A 9 72.92 17.71 24.61
N GLY A 10 71.87 17.90 23.80
CA GLY A 10 71.11 16.78 23.24
C GLY A 10 69.59 16.97 23.25
N LEU A 11 69.07 17.69 22.26
CA LEU A 11 67.70 17.50 21.79
C LEU A 11 67.54 16.05 21.30
N GLN A 12 66.77 15.25 22.01
CA GLN A 12 66.06 14.08 21.48
C GLN A 12 64.71 14.01 22.20
N ALA A 13 63.75 14.80 21.72
CA ALA A 13 62.36 14.64 22.13
C ALA A 13 61.83 13.37 21.45
N SER A 14 61.97 12.23 22.12
CA SER A 14 61.30 11.00 21.69
C SER A 14 59.85 11.04 22.16
N LEU A 15 58.97 11.39 21.23
CA LEU A 15 57.53 11.21 21.29
C LEU A 15 57.20 9.75 21.56
N VAL A 16 56.63 9.44 22.73
CA VAL A 16 55.87 8.20 22.93
C VAL A 16 54.39 8.58 22.89
N SER A 17 53.85 8.48 21.68
CA SER A 17 52.45 8.65 21.35
C SER A 17 51.60 7.62 22.10
N LEU A 18 50.69 8.10 22.95
CA LEU A 18 49.58 7.30 23.47
C LEU A 18 48.26 7.91 22.98
N THR A 19 48.04 7.85 21.67
CA THR A 19 46.71 8.08 21.09
C THR A 19 45.87 6.85 21.37
N LEU A 20 45.04 6.94 22.40
CA LEU A 20 43.95 6.02 22.67
C LEU A 20 42.98 6.09 21.48
N LEU A 21 43.08 5.14 20.55
CA LEU A 21 42.16 5.02 19.43
C LEU A 21 40.85 4.43 19.95
N MET A 22 39.98 5.30 20.48
CA MET A 22 38.58 4.96 20.72
C MET A 22 37.94 4.79 19.33
N ALA A 23 37.90 3.55 18.84
CA ALA A 23 37.08 3.21 17.69
C ALA A 23 35.62 3.42 18.11
N LEU A 24 35.07 4.60 17.81
CA LEU A 24 33.63 4.77 17.69
C LEU A 24 33.22 3.91 16.50
N THR A 25 32.85 2.67 16.77
CA THR A 25 31.93 1.98 15.89
C THR A 25 30.63 2.76 15.98
N ALA A 26 30.44 3.68 15.04
CA ALA A 26 29.10 4.13 14.69
C ALA A 26 28.37 2.87 14.22
N VAL A 27 27.71 2.18 15.16
CA VAL A 27 26.61 1.30 14.81
C VAL A 27 25.65 2.24 14.11
N ALA A 28 25.57 2.14 12.79
CA ALA A 28 24.46 2.68 12.07
C ALA A 28 23.26 1.95 12.64
N ASN A 29 22.61 2.56 13.63
CA ASN A 29 21.21 2.32 13.86
C ASN A 29 20.57 2.76 12.54
N ASP A 30 20.38 1.81 11.63
CA ASP A 30 19.30 1.90 10.64
C ASP A 30 18.01 1.96 11.47
N ALA A 31 17.78 3.14 12.03
CA ALA A 31 16.52 3.58 12.56
C ALA A 31 15.54 3.22 11.46
N TRP A 32 14.66 2.28 11.80
CA TRP A 32 13.74 1.65 10.88
C TRP A 32 13.22 2.72 9.93
N SER A 33 13.57 2.62 8.64
CA SER A 33 12.79 3.31 7.63
C SER A 33 11.35 2.89 7.92
N GLN A 34 10.56 3.78 8.51
CA GLN A 34 9.17 3.53 8.90
C GLN A 34 8.24 3.42 7.68
N GLY A 35 8.80 3.10 6.51
CA GLY A 35 8.11 2.67 5.31
C GLY A 35 8.61 1.27 4.93
N ASN A 36 7.67 0.36 4.80
CA ASN A 36 7.91 -0.99 4.34
C ASN A 36 8.36 -0.98 2.87
N THR A 37 9.58 -1.40 2.58
CA THR A 37 10.10 -1.42 1.21
C THR A 37 9.65 -2.64 0.39
N ARG A 38 8.92 -3.60 0.98
CA ARG A 38 8.56 -4.86 0.31
C ARG A 38 7.36 -4.72 -0.62
N VAL A 39 6.41 -3.86 -0.27
CA VAL A 39 5.20 -3.62 -1.07
C VAL A 39 5.48 -2.54 -2.10
N ALA A 40 5.53 -2.93 -3.37
CA ALA A 40 5.68 -2.01 -4.50
C ALA A 40 4.32 -1.43 -4.93
N PHE A 41 4.34 -0.35 -5.71
CA PHE A 41 3.11 0.13 -6.33
C PHE A 41 2.62 -0.89 -7.37
N PRO A 42 1.36 -1.36 -7.30
CA PRO A 42 0.88 -2.46 -8.13
C PRO A 42 0.40 -1.96 -9.50
N GLU A 43 1.31 -1.82 -10.46
CA GLU A 43 0.94 -1.32 -11.79
C GLU A 43 -0.19 -2.11 -12.46
N GLY A 44 -1.19 -1.38 -12.97
CA GLY A 44 -2.35 -1.96 -13.64
C GLY A 44 -3.34 -2.69 -12.72
N TYR A 45 -3.33 -2.43 -11.41
CA TYR A 45 -4.31 -2.98 -10.45
C TYR A 45 -5.77 -2.75 -10.87
N GLN A 46 -6.06 -1.69 -11.63
CA GLN A 46 -7.40 -1.39 -12.14
C GLN A 46 -7.94 -2.45 -13.11
N ARG A 47 -7.08 -3.29 -13.70
CA ARG A 47 -7.49 -4.45 -14.50
C ARG A 47 -8.04 -5.60 -13.65
N GLY A 48 -7.81 -5.54 -12.33
CA GLY A 48 -8.40 -6.46 -11.37
C GLY A 48 -9.90 -6.25 -11.21
N VAL A 49 -10.47 -6.90 -10.20
CA VAL A 49 -11.86 -6.74 -9.82
C VAL A 49 -11.98 -5.55 -8.88
N HIS A 50 -12.72 -4.52 -9.30
CA HIS A 50 -13.27 -3.54 -8.38
C HIS A 50 -14.39 -4.18 -7.57
N TYR A 51 -14.18 -4.39 -6.26
CA TYR A 51 -15.09 -5.21 -5.45
C TYR A 51 -15.80 -4.44 -4.32
N ALA A 52 -15.35 -3.22 -4.02
CA ALA A 52 -15.97 -2.41 -2.98
C ALA A 52 -15.72 -0.91 -3.20
N THR A 53 -16.80 -0.14 -3.09
CA THR A 53 -16.76 1.31 -2.82
C THR A 53 -17.18 1.55 -1.37
N VAL A 54 -16.37 2.24 -0.58
CA VAL A 54 -16.72 2.62 0.80
C VAL A 54 -16.83 4.13 0.89
N GLU A 55 -17.96 4.64 1.35
CA GLU A 55 -18.19 6.09 1.52
C GLU A 55 -18.39 6.43 2.99
N ARG A 56 -17.68 7.45 3.48
CA ARG A 56 -17.73 7.93 4.87
C ARG A 56 -17.53 9.45 4.89
N GLY A 57 -18.63 10.21 4.93
CA GLY A 57 -18.56 11.67 4.87
C GLY A 57 -18.00 12.14 3.52
N ASN A 58 -16.91 12.91 3.54
CA ASN A 58 -16.21 13.34 2.33
C ASN A 58 -15.18 12.33 1.81
N ILE A 59 -15.05 11.17 2.45
CA ILE A 59 -14.12 10.10 2.06
C ILE A 59 -14.86 9.10 1.16
N ARG A 60 -14.23 8.74 0.04
CA ARG A 60 -14.64 7.64 -0.83
C ARG A 60 -13.44 6.74 -1.10
N GLU A 61 -13.58 5.46 -0.84
CA GLU A 61 -12.54 4.45 -1.07
C GLU A 61 -12.97 3.48 -2.17
N GLU A 62 -12.19 3.38 -3.23
CA GLU A 62 -12.39 2.40 -4.31
C GLU A 62 -11.37 1.27 -4.16
N ILE A 63 -11.83 0.02 -4.08
CA ILE A 63 -10.99 -1.09 -3.64
C ILE A 63 -10.97 -2.22 -4.67
N PHE A 64 -9.76 -2.63 -5.02
CA PHE A 64 -9.45 -3.55 -6.11
C PHE A 64 -8.62 -4.74 -5.61
N THR A 65 -8.82 -5.91 -6.20
CA THR A 65 -7.96 -7.08 -6.01
C THR A 65 -8.03 -8.04 -7.20
N SER A 66 -7.31 -9.15 -7.17
CA SER A 66 -7.34 -10.16 -8.23
C SER A 66 -8.63 -10.99 -8.20
N ARG A 67 -9.02 -11.55 -9.36
CA ARG A 67 -10.13 -12.51 -9.43
C ARG A 67 -9.88 -13.73 -8.54
N GLU A 68 -8.65 -14.22 -8.51
CA GLU A 68 -8.24 -15.34 -7.67
C GLU A 68 -8.52 -15.08 -6.18
N ALA A 69 -8.23 -13.87 -5.69
CA ALA A 69 -8.53 -13.47 -4.32
C ALA A 69 -10.05 -13.42 -4.05
N ILE A 70 -10.83 -12.90 -5.00
CA ILE A 70 -12.30 -12.93 -4.91
C ILE A 70 -12.84 -14.37 -4.85
N ASP A 71 -12.33 -15.26 -5.70
CA ASP A 71 -12.77 -16.65 -5.76
C ASP A 71 -12.41 -17.42 -4.48
N ALA A 72 -11.24 -17.15 -3.90
CA ALA A 72 -10.84 -17.70 -2.60
C ALA A 72 -11.76 -17.20 -1.47
N ALA A 73 -12.01 -15.89 -1.41
CA ALA A 73 -12.90 -15.30 -0.41
C ALA A 73 -14.34 -15.85 -0.50
N LYS A 74 -14.85 -16.04 -1.71
CA LYS A 74 -16.17 -16.66 -1.97
C LYS A 74 -16.28 -18.10 -1.45
N LYS A 75 -15.18 -18.84 -1.51
CA LYS A 75 -15.08 -20.21 -0.96
C LYS A 75 -14.77 -20.21 0.54
N ASN A 76 -14.73 -19.04 1.17
CA ASN A 76 -14.35 -18.85 2.57
C ASN A 76 -12.98 -19.48 2.89
N GLN A 77 -12.05 -19.40 1.91
CA GLN A 77 -10.67 -19.84 2.03
C GLN A 77 -9.78 -18.66 2.42
N ALA A 78 -8.61 -18.95 3.00
CA ALA A 78 -7.58 -17.94 3.17
C ALA A 78 -7.18 -17.35 1.81
N LEU A 79 -6.88 -16.05 1.77
CA LEU A 79 -6.41 -15.40 0.56
C LEU A 79 -5.03 -15.96 0.20
N PRO A 80 -4.78 -16.31 -1.07
CA PRO A 80 -3.54 -16.93 -1.49
C PRO A 80 -2.36 -15.95 -1.34
N SER A 81 -1.17 -16.49 -1.05
CA SER A 81 0.10 -15.77 -1.28
C SER A 81 0.14 -15.38 -2.75
N GLY A 82 0.33 -14.10 -3.06
CA GLY A 82 -0.17 -13.62 -4.35
C GLY A 82 -0.96 -12.34 -4.23
N THR A 83 -1.84 -12.32 -3.23
CA THR A 83 -2.93 -11.36 -3.16
C THR A 83 -2.40 -9.96 -2.91
N VAL A 84 -2.81 -9.04 -3.78
CA VAL A 84 -2.63 -7.60 -3.62
C VAL A 84 -4.02 -6.96 -3.54
N ILE A 85 -4.24 -6.13 -2.54
CA ILE A 85 -5.43 -5.30 -2.41
C ILE A 85 -4.98 -3.85 -2.51
N THR A 86 -5.53 -3.13 -3.48
CA THR A 86 -5.24 -1.71 -3.71
C THR A 86 -6.48 -0.90 -3.41
N MET A 87 -6.32 0.12 -2.58
CA MET A 87 -7.36 1.08 -2.22
C MET A 87 -6.96 2.47 -2.71
N GLU A 88 -7.83 3.09 -3.47
CA GLU A 88 -7.77 4.52 -3.78
C GLU A 88 -8.56 5.26 -2.69
N ASP A 89 -7.92 6.18 -1.96
CA ASP A 89 -8.57 7.03 -0.93
C ASP A 89 -8.80 8.41 -1.57
N TYR A 90 -10.07 8.74 -1.85
CA TYR A 90 -10.50 10.05 -2.30
C TYR A 90 -11.04 10.86 -1.13
N ARG A 91 -10.71 12.16 -1.12
CA ARG A 91 -11.24 13.14 -0.17
C ARG A 91 -11.71 14.37 -0.92
N ASP A 92 -12.93 14.82 -0.62
CA ASP A 92 -13.54 15.97 -1.31
C ASP A 92 -13.50 15.83 -2.84
N GLY A 93 -13.74 14.61 -3.33
CA GLY A 93 -13.72 14.27 -4.76
C GLY A 93 -12.32 14.19 -5.41
N ARG A 94 -11.24 14.35 -4.65
CA ARG A 94 -9.86 14.33 -5.16
C ARG A 94 -9.10 13.11 -4.62
N LEU A 95 -8.32 12.46 -5.48
CA LEU A 95 -7.44 11.38 -5.04
C LEU A 95 -6.44 11.93 -4.02
N PHE A 96 -6.50 11.39 -2.80
CA PHE A 96 -5.67 11.80 -1.67
C PHE A 96 -4.44 10.90 -1.53
N ARG A 97 -4.61 9.58 -1.68
CA ARG A 97 -3.51 8.59 -1.62
C ARG A 97 -3.94 7.24 -2.17
N TYR A 98 -2.98 6.33 -2.29
CA TYR A 98 -3.22 4.89 -2.37
C TYR A 98 -2.78 4.21 -1.09
N VAL A 99 -3.50 3.15 -0.72
CA VAL A 99 -3.05 2.19 0.30
C VAL A 99 -3.05 0.81 -0.34
N VAL A 100 -1.93 0.11 -0.20
CA VAL A 100 -1.75 -1.24 -0.73
C VAL A 100 -1.43 -2.16 0.43
N MET A 101 -2.10 -3.32 0.45
CA MET A 101 -1.69 -4.45 1.27
C MET A 101 -1.42 -5.66 0.37
N GLU A 102 -0.37 -6.37 0.67
CA GLU A 102 0.12 -7.50 -0.12
C GLU A 102 0.47 -8.67 0.78
N LYS A 103 0.04 -9.86 0.37
CA LYS A 103 0.31 -11.11 1.06
C LYS A 103 1.34 -11.90 0.28
N ARG A 104 2.47 -12.20 0.94
CA ARG A 104 3.49 -13.11 0.40
C ARG A 104 3.94 -14.07 1.47
N GLN A 105 4.05 -15.32 1.06
CA GLN A 105 4.56 -16.40 1.88
C GLN A 105 5.82 -15.97 2.66
N ASP A 106 5.82 -16.30 3.94
CA ASP A 106 6.91 -16.08 4.91
C ASP A 106 7.22 -14.61 5.22
N TRP A 107 6.45 -13.64 4.70
CA TRP A 107 6.66 -12.23 5.05
C TRP A 107 6.35 -11.94 6.52
N GLY A 108 5.43 -12.69 7.12
CA GLY A 108 5.01 -12.54 8.51
C GLY A 108 6.05 -12.95 9.54
N GLU A 109 7.05 -13.76 9.18
CA GLU A 109 8.03 -14.34 10.11
C GLU A 109 8.97 -13.31 10.76
N ARG A 110 9.10 -12.13 10.15
CA ARG A 110 9.91 -11.03 10.70
C ARG A 110 9.26 -10.35 11.91
N HIS A 111 7.98 -10.60 12.16
CA HIS A 111 7.17 -9.97 13.19
C HIS A 111 6.89 -10.97 14.30
N ASP A 112 6.78 -10.48 15.52
CA ASP A 112 6.33 -11.32 16.64
C ASP A 112 4.94 -11.92 16.33
N PRO A 113 4.70 -13.22 16.60
CA PRO A 113 3.41 -13.85 16.34
C PRO A 113 2.20 -13.13 16.93
N GLN A 114 2.36 -12.37 18.02
CA GLN A 114 1.28 -11.62 18.67
C GLN A 114 0.87 -10.35 17.91
N VAL A 115 1.76 -9.81 17.08
CA VAL A 115 1.54 -8.54 16.36
C VAL A 115 1.50 -8.68 14.84
N ARG A 116 1.83 -9.87 14.31
CA ARG A 116 1.81 -10.13 12.87
C ARG A 116 0.39 -10.27 12.32
N ASN A 117 0.17 -9.74 11.13
CA ASN A 117 -1.08 -9.90 10.39
C ASN A 117 -0.98 -11.09 9.43
N GLY A 118 -0.61 -12.26 9.94
CA GLY A 118 -0.17 -13.36 9.10
C GLY A 118 1.00 -12.90 8.22
N ASP A 119 0.86 -13.08 6.92
CA ASP A 119 1.85 -12.72 5.89
C ASP A 119 1.56 -11.39 5.18
N TRP A 120 0.67 -10.57 5.76
CA TRP A 120 0.32 -9.27 5.19
C TRP A 120 1.30 -8.18 5.55
N GLU A 121 1.64 -7.41 4.52
CA GLU A 121 2.45 -6.23 4.59
C GLU A 121 1.73 -5.05 3.93
N PHE A 122 2.03 -3.83 4.38
CA PHE A 122 1.28 -2.63 3.99
C PHE A 122 2.20 -1.53 3.48
N GLN A 123 1.72 -0.72 2.53
CA GLN A 123 2.37 0.52 2.10
C GLN A 123 1.35 1.58 1.67
N SER A 124 1.66 2.84 1.97
CA SER A 124 0.94 4.02 1.50
C SER A 124 1.73 4.69 0.38
N PHE A 125 1.04 5.16 -0.65
CA PHE A 125 1.62 5.91 -1.77
C PHE A 125 0.90 7.24 -1.94
N ALA A 126 1.63 8.27 -2.32
CA ALA A 126 1.06 9.57 -2.69
C ALA A 126 0.27 9.46 -4.02
N PRO A 127 -0.54 10.46 -4.40
CA PRO A 127 -1.30 10.43 -5.66
C PRO A 127 -0.43 10.27 -6.92
N ASP A 128 0.84 10.70 -6.86
CA ASP A 128 1.83 10.49 -7.93
C ASP A 128 2.46 9.08 -7.91
N ARG A 129 1.95 8.18 -7.06
CA ARG A 129 2.38 6.79 -6.85
C ARG A 129 3.75 6.63 -6.18
N SER A 130 4.39 7.72 -5.78
CA SER A 130 5.61 7.65 -4.97
C SER A 130 5.29 7.11 -3.58
N VAL A 131 6.25 6.43 -2.96
CA VAL A 131 6.08 5.94 -1.58
C VAL A 131 5.84 7.12 -0.65
N ASN A 132 4.74 7.08 0.10
CA ASN A 132 4.46 8.09 1.12
C ASN A 132 5.30 7.78 2.37
N ARG A 133 6.44 8.48 2.50
CA ARG A 133 7.39 8.30 3.60
C ARG A 133 6.97 8.96 4.91
N SER A 134 5.93 9.80 4.93
CA SER A 134 5.41 10.39 6.17
C SER A 134 4.40 9.49 6.88
N GLU A 135 4.01 8.36 6.25
CA GLU A 135 3.10 7.39 6.83
C GLU A 135 3.86 6.34 7.66
N ASN A 136 3.48 6.13 8.92
CA ASN A 136 3.96 4.99 9.71
C ASN A 136 3.12 3.74 9.40
N VAL A 137 3.67 2.82 8.61
CA VAL A 137 2.98 1.57 8.20
C VAL A 137 2.71 0.58 9.34
N ALA A 138 3.43 0.67 10.47
CA ALA A 138 3.18 -0.18 11.63
C ALA A 138 1.77 0.04 12.22
N ARG A 139 1.19 1.24 12.06
CA ARG A 139 -0.19 1.52 12.47
C ARG A 139 -1.21 0.74 11.66
N CYS A 140 -0.91 0.48 10.38
CA CYS A 140 -1.76 -0.32 9.50
C CYS A 140 -1.82 -1.74 10.04
N MET A 141 -0.67 -2.30 10.42
CA MET A 141 -0.60 -3.63 11.01
C MET A 141 -1.45 -3.73 12.27
N GLY A 142 -1.23 -2.84 13.25
CA GLY A 142 -1.99 -2.86 14.51
C GLY A 142 -3.50 -2.69 14.31
N CYS A 143 -3.94 -1.84 13.39
CA CYS A 143 -5.36 -1.62 13.12
C CYS A 143 -6.03 -2.84 12.46
N HIS A 144 -5.29 -3.58 11.63
CA HIS A 144 -5.80 -4.75 10.93
C HIS A 144 -5.72 -6.05 11.75
N GLN A 145 -4.92 -6.09 12.81
CA GLN A 145 -4.73 -7.27 13.67
C GLN A 145 -6.04 -7.87 14.22
N PRO A 146 -7.03 -7.07 14.69
CA PRO A 146 -8.32 -7.59 15.15
C PRO A 146 -9.15 -8.32 14.07
N GLN A 147 -8.82 -8.14 12.79
CA GLN A 147 -9.50 -8.79 11.66
C GLN A 147 -8.93 -10.18 11.33
N GLY A 148 -8.18 -10.83 12.24
CA GLY A 148 -7.56 -12.15 11.97
C GLY A 148 -8.54 -13.24 11.49
N LYS A 149 -9.82 -13.20 11.91
CA LYS A 149 -10.86 -14.12 11.39
C LYS A 149 -11.22 -13.91 9.93
N ASN A 150 -10.93 -12.73 9.40
CA ASN A 150 -11.21 -12.27 8.04
C ASN A 150 -9.90 -12.09 7.24
N ASP A 151 -8.88 -12.89 7.56
CA ASP A 151 -7.54 -12.81 6.96
C ASP A 151 -6.96 -11.39 7.02
N PHE A 152 -7.21 -10.69 8.13
CA PHE A 152 -6.76 -9.32 8.40
C PHE A 152 -7.32 -8.25 7.43
N VAL A 153 -8.39 -8.56 6.69
CA VAL A 153 -9.02 -7.66 5.70
C VAL A 153 -10.41 -7.24 6.17
N PHE A 154 -10.61 -5.96 6.48
CA PHE A 154 -11.92 -5.42 6.91
C PHE A 154 -13.03 -5.62 5.88
N THR A 155 -12.68 -5.68 4.60
CA THR A 155 -13.61 -5.80 3.47
C THR A 155 -13.73 -7.22 2.93
N PHE A 156 -13.24 -8.24 3.66
CA PHE A 156 -13.29 -9.65 3.23
C PHE A 156 -14.71 -10.10 2.86
N ASP A 157 -15.71 -9.69 3.66
CA ASP A 157 -17.12 -9.99 3.39
C ASP A 157 -17.63 -9.39 2.08
N ARG A 158 -17.08 -8.26 1.66
CA ARG A 158 -17.41 -7.65 0.36
C ARG A 158 -16.84 -8.46 -0.79
N MET A 159 -15.64 -9.03 -0.64
CA MET A 159 -15.10 -9.97 -1.63
C MET A 159 -15.99 -11.21 -1.77
N ARG A 160 -16.41 -11.79 -0.64
CA ARG A 160 -17.32 -12.95 -0.60
C ARG A 160 -18.63 -12.70 -1.35
N ASN A 161 -19.13 -11.47 -1.25
CA ASN A 161 -20.40 -11.06 -1.86
C ASN A 161 -20.22 -10.32 -3.20
N ALA A 162 -19.00 -10.27 -3.75
CA ALA A 162 -18.73 -9.52 -4.96
C ALA A 162 -19.46 -10.12 -6.17
N ASN A 163 -20.19 -9.29 -6.91
CA ASN A 163 -20.85 -9.69 -8.15
C ASN A 163 -19.87 -9.71 -9.33
N VAL A 164 -18.91 -10.65 -9.31
CA VAL A 164 -17.96 -10.88 -10.41
C VAL A 164 -18.60 -11.45 -11.69
N SER A 165 -19.88 -11.85 -11.64
CA SER A 165 -20.62 -12.42 -12.76
C SER A 165 -20.93 -11.42 -13.88
N GLY A 166 -21.00 -10.11 -13.59
CA GLY A 166 -21.20 -9.07 -14.61
C GLY A 166 -20.02 -8.94 -15.57
N LEU A 167 -18.80 -9.04 -15.05
CA LEU A 167 -17.56 -9.01 -15.83
C LEU A 167 -17.33 -10.33 -16.58
N GLU A 168 -17.66 -11.48 -15.99
CA GLU A 168 -17.54 -12.77 -16.71
C GLU A 168 -18.59 -12.92 -17.81
N ARG A 169 -19.83 -12.46 -17.61
CA ARG A 169 -20.81 -12.41 -18.70
C ARG A 169 -20.33 -11.50 -19.82
N THR A 170 -19.78 -10.34 -19.50
CA THR A 170 -19.29 -9.40 -20.51
C THR A 170 -18.06 -9.95 -21.23
N LEU A 171 -17.10 -10.54 -20.51
CA LEU A 171 -15.90 -11.12 -21.09
C LEU A 171 -16.21 -12.40 -21.88
N HIS A 172 -17.13 -13.25 -21.41
CA HIS A 172 -17.59 -14.43 -22.15
C HIS A 172 -18.36 -14.03 -23.42
N LEU A 173 -19.20 -12.98 -23.36
CA LEU A 173 -19.86 -12.44 -24.55
C LEU A 173 -18.88 -11.82 -25.56
N VAL A 174 -17.80 -11.19 -25.09
CA VAL A 174 -16.75 -10.62 -25.95
C VAL A 174 -15.84 -11.71 -26.53
N SER A 175 -15.54 -12.76 -25.76
CA SER A 175 -14.66 -13.86 -26.18
C SER A 175 -15.36 -14.91 -27.05
N ALA A 176 -16.70 -15.03 -26.95
CA ALA A 176 -17.51 -15.93 -27.79
C ALA A 176 -17.95 -15.29 -29.13
N ALA A 177 -17.60 -14.03 -29.39
CA ALA A 177 -17.88 -13.39 -30.67
C ALA A 177 -16.82 -13.80 -31.70
N PRO A 178 -17.18 -14.40 -32.85
CA PRO A 178 -16.22 -14.62 -33.92
C PRO A 178 -15.69 -13.28 -34.45
N ASP A 179 -14.40 -13.26 -34.78
CA ASP A 179 -13.69 -12.06 -35.27
C ASP A 179 -14.50 -11.34 -36.35
N GLY A 180 -14.93 -10.11 -36.07
CA GLY A 180 -15.59 -9.23 -37.04
C GLY A 180 -17.08 -8.96 -36.81
N VAL A 181 -17.74 -9.58 -35.83
CA VAL A 181 -19.14 -9.25 -35.49
C VAL A 181 -19.19 -8.35 -34.25
N LYS A 182 -19.48 -7.05 -34.44
CA LYS A 182 -19.84 -6.16 -33.32
C LYS A 182 -21.10 -6.74 -32.64
N PRO A 183 -21.07 -7.10 -31.35
CA PRO A 183 -22.26 -7.58 -30.67
C PRO A 183 -23.32 -6.47 -30.67
N PRO A 184 -24.62 -6.81 -30.77
CA PRO A 184 -25.66 -5.81 -30.61
C PRO A 184 -25.55 -5.25 -29.19
N LEU A 185 -25.10 -4.00 -29.08
CA LEU A 185 -25.13 -3.26 -27.83
C LEU A 185 -26.60 -3.18 -27.41
N ASN A 186 -27.00 -3.97 -26.42
CA ASN A 186 -28.31 -3.80 -25.82
C ASN A 186 -28.33 -2.43 -25.12
N THR A 187 -29.49 -1.79 -25.10
CA THR A 187 -29.69 -0.44 -24.57
C THR A 187 -29.35 -0.35 -23.06
N HIS A 188 -29.26 -1.49 -22.36
CA HIS A 188 -28.86 -1.54 -20.95
C HIS A 188 -27.35 -1.41 -20.74
N ALA A 189 -26.50 -1.90 -21.65
CA ALA A 189 -25.05 -1.76 -21.56
C ALA A 189 -24.61 -0.30 -21.79
N LEU A 190 -25.33 0.45 -22.65
CA LEU A 190 -25.11 1.88 -22.84
C LEU A 190 -25.48 2.70 -21.59
N ALA A 191 -26.53 2.29 -20.87
CA ALA A 191 -26.98 2.97 -19.67
C ALA A 191 -25.97 2.86 -18.50
N ILE A 192 -25.21 1.76 -18.42
CA ILE A 192 -24.17 1.57 -17.40
C ILE A 192 -22.94 2.46 -17.67
N LEU A 193 -22.65 2.78 -18.95
CA LEU A 193 -21.53 3.64 -19.34
C LEU A 193 -21.90 5.14 -19.38
N GLN A 194 -23.18 5.50 -19.31
CA GLN A 194 -23.66 6.89 -19.38
C GLN A 194 -24.04 7.49 -18.01
N GLN A 195 -23.93 6.74 -16.92
CA GLN A 195 -24.09 7.27 -15.56
C GLN A 195 -22.76 7.77 -14.99
N ASP A 196 -22.18 8.78 -15.63
CA ASP A 196 -21.53 9.95 -15.00
C ASP A 196 -20.81 10.79 -16.06
N PRO A 197 -21.43 11.88 -16.51
CA PRO A 197 -20.65 13.04 -16.92
C PRO A 197 -21.12 14.24 -16.10
N GLY A 198 -20.38 14.57 -15.05
CA GLY A 198 -20.17 15.94 -14.58
C GLY A 198 -21.42 16.82 -14.57
N ARG A 199 -22.28 16.66 -13.57
CA ARG A 199 -23.34 17.63 -13.29
C ARG A 199 -22.75 18.82 -12.53
N MET A 200 -22.33 19.85 -13.27
CA MET A 200 -22.17 21.18 -12.68
C MET A 200 -23.55 21.70 -12.22
N PRO A 201 -23.68 22.31 -11.03
CA PRO A 201 -24.91 22.95 -10.63
C PRO A 201 -25.11 24.26 -11.43
N THR A 202 -26.28 24.39 -12.06
CA THR A 202 -26.75 25.63 -12.70
C THR A 202 -27.16 26.64 -11.61
N PRO A 203 -26.90 27.96 -11.76
CA PRO A 203 -27.24 28.93 -10.72
C PRO A 203 -28.76 29.16 -10.65
N LEU A 204 -29.27 29.26 -9.42
CA LEU A 204 -30.64 29.65 -9.11
C LEU A 204 -30.90 31.08 -9.61
N ALA A 205 -31.84 31.22 -10.54
CA ALA A 205 -32.41 32.51 -10.90
C ALA A 205 -33.27 33.03 -9.73
N SER A 206 -32.90 34.21 -9.23
CA SER A 206 -33.72 35.03 -8.34
C SER A 206 -34.91 35.57 -9.14
N ASN A 207 -36.12 35.22 -8.73
CA ASN A 207 -37.34 35.91 -9.13
C ASN A 207 -37.93 36.53 -7.88
N HIS A 208 -37.73 37.84 -7.71
CA HIS A 208 -38.53 38.68 -6.82
C HIS A 208 -39.52 39.46 -7.68
N GLN A 209 -40.80 39.17 -7.45
CA GLN A 209 -41.82 40.22 -7.35
C GLN A 209 -41.68 40.89 -5.98
#